data_AF-A0A7R9MG26-F1
#
_entry.id   AF-A0A7R9MG26-F1
#
_cell.length_a   1.000
_cell.length_b   1.000
_cell.length_c   1.000
_cell.angle_alpha   90.00
_cell.angle_beta   90.00
_cell.angle_gamma   90.00
#
_symmetry.space_group_name_H-M   'P 1'
#
loop_
_entity.id
_entity.type
_entity.pdbx_description
1 polymer ?
#
loop_
_entity_poly.entity_id
_entity_poly.type
_entity_poly.pdbx_seq_one_letter_code
_entity_poly.pdbx_strand_id
1 'polypeptide(L)'
;EVGSIIGKKGDNIKKFREESGAKINISDGSCPERIVTVTGSTEAILKAFSLIARKFEEDVQSTGGPGSPLGNKPHVTLRLIVPASQCGSLIGKGGAKIKEIREITGATIQVASEMLPNSTERAVTVSGSSESITKCIYQICCVMMEASEPFISHFISISK
;
A
#
# COMPACT_ATOMS: atom_id res chain seq x y z
N GLU A 1 -2.90 6.40 -13.72
CA GLU A 1 -4.02 6.35 -12.73
C GLU A 1 -4.20 4.93 -12.20
N VAL A 2 -4.95 4.64 -11.12
CA VAL A 2 -5.30 3.22 -10.82
C VAL A 2 -6.11 2.57 -11.96
N GLY A 3 -6.68 3.36 -12.88
CA GLY A 3 -7.24 2.88 -14.14
C GLY A 3 -6.25 2.03 -14.96
N SER A 4 -4.94 2.31 -14.86
CA SER A 4 -3.88 1.53 -15.50
C SER A 4 -3.65 0.18 -14.82
N ILE A 5 -3.82 0.13 -13.49
CA ILE A 5 -3.79 -1.11 -12.69
C ILE A 5 -5.02 -1.97 -13.01
N ILE A 6 -6.16 -1.35 -13.30
CA ILE A 6 -7.38 -2.03 -13.75
C ILE A 6 -7.20 -2.59 -15.17
N GLY A 7 -6.54 -1.84 -16.05
CA GLY A 7 -6.34 -2.16 -17.46
C GLY A 7 -7.59 -1.85 -18.31
N LYS A 8 -7.42 -1.78 -19.64
CA LYS A 8 -8.54 -1.57 -20.57
C LYS A 8 -9.56 -2.69 -20.39
N LYS A 9 -10.80 -2.34 -20.00
CA LYS A 9 -11.92 -3.26 -19.67
C LYS A 9 -11.73 -4.13 -18.41
N GLY A 10 -10.80 -3.80 -17.52
CA GLY A 10 -10.60 -4.58 -16.29
C GLY A 10 -9.83 -5.89 -16.48
N ASP A 11 -9.09 -6.03 -17.59
CA ASP A 11 -8.34 -7.25 -17.88
C ASP A 11 -7.16 -7.46 -16.91
N ASN A 12 -6.40 -6.39 -16.61
CA ASN A 12 -5.26 -6.46 -15.67
C ASN A 12 -5.74 -6.82 -14.25
N ILE A 13 -6.78 -6.18 -13.73
CA ILE A 13 -7.29 -6.51 -12.39
C ILE A 13 -7.81 -7.94 -12.32
N LYS A 14 -8.43 -8.44 -13.40
CA LYS A 14 -8.89 -9.82 -13.48
C LYS A 14 -7.71 -10.78 -13.48
N LYS A 15 -6.63 -10.46 -14.19
CA LYS A 15 -5.38 -11.22 -14.15
C LYS A 15 -4.73 -11.17 -12.77
N PHE A 16 -4.66 -10.01 -12.13
CA PHE A 16 -4.07 -9.86 -10.80
C PHE A 16 -4.83 -10.67 -9.76
N ARG A 17 -6.16 -10.69 -9.78
CA ARG A 17 -6.95 -11.52 -8.85
C ARG A 17 -6.70 -13.02 -9.07
N GLU A 18 -6.51 -13.44 -10.31
CA GLU A 18 -6.34 -14.85 -10.69
C GLU A 18 -4.93 -15.33 -10.37
N GLU A 19 -3.92 -14.54 -10.75
CA GLU A 19 -2.51 -14.84 -10.58
C GLU A 19 -2.05 -14.73 -9.11
N SER A 20 -2.63 -13.77 -8.37
CA SER A 20 -2.36 -13.66 -6.93
C SER A 20 -3.23 -14.58 -6.08
N GLY A 21 -4.41 -14.99 -6.55
CA GLY A 21 -5.42 -15.65 -5.73
C GLY A 21 -5.98 -14.77 -4.61
N ALA A 22 -5.65 -13.47 -4.58
CA ALA A 22 -6.15 -12.53 -3.60
C ALA A 22 -7.50 -11.92 -4.02
N LYS A 23 -8.33 -11.61 -3.03
CA LYS A 23 -9.58 -10.87 -3.21
C LYS A 23 -9.27 -9.38 -3.36
N ILE A 24 -9.18 -8.92 -4.60
CA ILE A 24 -8.93 -7.52 -4.92
C ILE A 24 -10.27 -6.81 -5.16
N ASN A 25 -10.57 -5.79 -4.36
CA ASN A 25 -11.74 -4.92 -4.49
C ASN A 25 -11.28 -3.50 -4.84
N ILE A 26 -12.03 -2.79 -5.66
CA ILE A 26 -11.71 -1.41 -6.05
C ILE A 26 -12.90 -0.55 -5.67
N SER A 27 -12.68 0.47 -4.84
CA SER A 27 -13.73 1.38 -4.43
C SER A 27 -14.14 2.29 -5.60
N ASP A 28 -15.44 2.36 -5.86
CA ASP A 28 -16.03 3.16 -6.94
C ASP A 28 -16.11 4.63 -6.52
N GLY A 29 -15.09 5.41 -6.90
CA GLY A 29 -15.23 6.72 -7.55
C GLY A 29 -15.92 7.90 -6.85
N SER A 30 -16.47 7.79 -5.63
CA SER A 30 -17.04 8.97 -4.96
C SER A 30 -15.96 9.92 -4.42
N CYS A 31 -14.72 9.43 -4.30
CA CYS A 31 -13.53 10.19 -3.93
C CYS A 31 -12.54 10.25 -5.11
N PRO A 32 -11.79 11.37 -5.29
CA PRO A 32 -10.76 11.47 -6.34
C PRO A 32 -9.65 10.40 -6.17
N GLU A 33 -9.50 9.89 -4.96
CA GLU A 33 -8.60 8.80 -4.59
C GLU A 33 -9.31 7.45 -4.73
N ARG A 34 -9.02 6.72 -5.82
CA ARG A 34 -9.53 5.35 -6.00
C ARG A 34 -8.71 4.36 -5.19
N ILE A 35 -9.39 3.67 -4.28
CA ILE A 35 -8.79 2.74 -3.32
C ILE A 35 -8.84 1.32 -3.87
N VAL A 36 -7.69 0.68 -4.03
CA VAL A 36 -7.60 -0.77 -4.30
C VAL A 36 -7.36 -1.48 -2.97
N THR A 37 -8.29 -2.35 -2.57
CA THR A 37 -8.22 -3.21 -1.38
C THR A 37 -7.82 -4.63 -1.78
N VAL A 38 -6.81 -5.21 -1.13
CA VAL A 38 -6.33 -6.58 -1.44
C VAL A 38 -6.42 -7.49 -0.21
N THR A 39 -7.37 -8.42 -0.17
CA THR A 39 -7.56 -9.33 0.97
C THR A 39 -7.22 -10.77 0.60
N GLY A 40 -6.45 -11.49 1.41
CA GLY A 40 -6.14 -12.90 1.16
C GLY A 40 -5.11 -13.46 2.12
N SER A 41 -4.56 -14.63 1.81
CA SER A 41 -3.39 -15.19 2.49
C SER A 41 -2.16 -14.31 2.29
N THR A 42 -1.17 -14.35 3.19
CA THR A 42 0.08 -13.58 3.09
C THR A 42 0.74 -13.72 1.72
N GLU A 43 0.80 -14.95 1.21
CA GLU A 43 1.40 -15.24 -0.10
C GLU A 43 0.60 -14.63 -1.27
N ALA A 44 -0.73 -14.64 -1.16
CA ALA A 44 -1.62 -14.04 -2.16
C ALA A 44 -1.48 -12.51 -2.18
N ILE A 45 -1.42 -11.89 -1.00
CA ILE A 45 -1.22 -10.44 -0.87
C ILE A 45 0.14 -10.02 -1.43
N LEU A 46 1.21 -10.73 -1.07
CA LEU A 46 2.57 -10.45 -1.58
C LEU A 46 2.64 -10.56 -3.11
N LYS A 47 2.01 -11.60 -3.69
CA LYS A 47 1.90 -11.76 -5.14
C LYS A 47 1.11 -10.63 -5.78
N ALA A 48 -0.07 -10.32 -5.27
CA ALA A 48 -0.91 -9.21 -5.77
C ALA A 48 -0.15 -7.89 -5.73
N PHE A 49 0.51 -7.60 -4.61
CA PHE A 49 1.30 -6.39 -4.42
C PHE A 49 2.46 -6.30 -5.41
N SER A 50 3.19 -7.39 -5.63
CA SER A 50 4.30 -7.43 -6.59
C SER A 50 3.83 -7.15 -8.02
N LEU A 51 2.66 -7.68 -8.40
CA LEU A 51 2.05 -7.42 -9.70
C LEU A 51 1.60 -5.98 -9.85
N ILE A 52 0.95 -5.42 -8.82
CA ILE A 52 0.47 -4.05 -8.82
C ILE A 52 1.64 -3.06 -8.83
N ALA A 53 2.65 -3.25 -7.98
CA ALA A 53 3.82 -2.39 -7.90
C ALA A 53 4.57 -2.32 -9.23
N ARG A 54 4.80 -3.48 -9.87
CA ARG A 54 5.44 -3.55 -11.19
C ARG A 54 4.63 -2.82 -12.26
N LYS A 55 3.31 -3.00 -12.26
CA LYS A 55 2.44 -2.27 -13.21
C LYS A 55 2.40 -0.77 -12.92
N PHE A 56 2.52 -0.36 -11.66
CA PHE A 56 2.56 1.03 -11.25
C PHE A 56 3.84 1.72 -11.73
N GLU A 57 4.99 1.05 -11.66
CA GLU A 57 6.24 1.55 -12.24
C GLU A 57 6.13 1.73 -13.77
N GLU A 58 5.57 0.73 -14.47
CA GLU A 58 5.34 0.82 -15.92
C GLU A 58 4.41 1.99 -16.29
N ASP A 59 3.37 2.28 -15.50
CA ASP A 59 2.46 3.41 -15.74
C ASP A 59 3.14 4.76 -15.55
N VAL A 60 3.95 4.90 -14.50
CA VAL A 60 4.71 6.15 -14.28
C VAL A 60 5.71 6.37 -15.41
N GLN A 61 6.34 5.31 -15.92
CA GLN A 61 7.28 5.40 -17.03
C GLN A 61 6.58 5.64 -18.38
N SER A 62 5.37 5.10 -18.57
CA SER A 62 4.58 5.28 -19.80
C SER A 62 3.87 6.65 -19.88
N THR A 63 3.59 7.28 -18.74
CA THR A 63 2.98 8.62 -18.68
C THR A 63 4.05 9.73 -18.56
N GLY A 64 5.31 9.35 -18.31
CA GLY A 64 6.47 10.25 -18.31
C GLY A 64 7.00 10.48 -19.73
N GLY A 65 6.45 11.45 -20.44
CA GLY A 65 7.05 11.94 -21.68
C GLY A 65 8.47 12.50 -21.42
N PRO A 66 9.37 12.45 -22.42
CA PRO A 66 10.71 13.02 -22.32
C PRO A 66 10.62 14.56 -22.29
N GLY A 67 10.43 15.17 -21.11
CA GLY A 67 10.31 16.63 -21.06
C GLY A 67 9.92 17.31 -19.75
N SER A 68 9.73 16.63 -18.61
CA SER A 68 9.59 17.35 -17.33
C SER A 68 10.98 17.64 -16.73
N PRO A 69 11.41 18.91 -16.66
CA PRO A 69 12.65 19.27 -15.97
C PRO A 69 12.41 19.14 -14.46
N LEU A 70 13.40 18.60 -13.76
CA LEU A 70 13.44 18.34 -12.30
C LEU A 70 12.80 17.02 -11.83
N GLY A 71 13.59 15.95 -11.88
CA GLY A 71 13.98 15.23 -10.66
C GLY A 71 12.95 14.42 -9.85
N ASN A 72 11.68 14.37 -10.24
CA ASN A 72 10.69 13.57 -9.53
C ASN A 72 10.83 12.09 -9.90
N LYS A 73 11.66 11.37 -9.14
CA LYS A 73 11.58 9.90 -9.02
C LYS A 73 10.11 9.48 -8.84
N PRO A 74 9.64 8.37 -9.45
CA PRO A 74 8.28 7.86 -9.26
C PRO A 74 7.95 7.74 -7.76
N HIS A 75 7.27 8.71 -7.17
CA HIS A 75 6.76 8.59 -5.80
C HIS A 75 5.42 7.88 -5.88
N VAL A 76 5.40 6.67 -5.37
CA VAL A 76 4.18 5.89 -5.15
C VAL A 76 3.73 6.17 -3.73
N THR A 77 2.48 6.57 -3.58
CA THR A 77 1.84 6.69 -2.28
C THR A 77 0.95 5.47 -2.06
N LEU A 78 0.99 4.94 -0.85
CA LEU A 78 0.21 3.82 -0.38
C LEU A 78 -0.43 4.21 0.93
N ARG A 79 -1.68 3.86 1.12
CA ARG A 79 -2.38 4.10 2.37
C ARG A 79 -2.81 2.76 2.95
N LEU A 80 -2.25 2.38 4.06
CA LEU A 80 -2.62 1.15 4.76
C LEU A 80 -3.66 1.48 5.82
N ILE A 81 -4.74 0.72 5.89
CA ILE A 81 -5.67 0.81 7.01
C ILE A 81 -5.27 -0.28 8.00
N VAL A 82 -4.89 0.13 9.19
CA VAL A 82 -4.48 -0.78 10.26
C VAL A 82 -5.28 -0.48 11.53
N PRO A 83 -5.79 -1.50 12.23
CA PRO A 83 -6.44 -1.29 13.52
C PRO A 83 -5.44 -0.71 14.53
N ALA A 84 -5.92 0.13 15.45
CA ALA A 84 -5.10 0.82 16.44
C ALA A 84 -4.31 -0.14 17.33
N SER A 85 -4.86 -1.34 17.60
CA SER A 85 -4.16 -2.42 18.31
C SER A 85 -2.85 -2.82 17.60
N GLN A 86 -2.92 -3.05 16.29
CA GLN A 86 -1.76 -3.40 15.46
C GLN A 86 -0.86 -2.20 15.17
N CYS A 87 -1.45 -1.00 15.02
CA CYS A 87 -0.70 0.23 14.85
C CYS A 87 0.20 0.53 16.06
N GLY A 88 -0.27 0.25 17.29
CA GLY A 88 0.54 0.38 18.50
C GLY A 88 1.82 -0.46 18.46
N SER A 89 1.70 -1.72 18.03
CA SER A 89 2.85 -2.62 17.82
C SER A 89 3.76 -2.15 16.69
N LEU A 90 3.19 -1.63 15.60
CA LEU A 90 3.93 -1.05 14.47
C LEU A 90 4.76 0.17 14.88
N ILE A 91 4.20 1.03 15.72
CA ILE A 91 4.84 2.23 16.27
C ILE A 91 5.95 1.83 17.26
N GLY A 92 5.68 0.83 18.10
CA GLY A 92 6.56 0.41 19.18
C GLY A 92 6.57 1.40 20.34
N LYS A 93 7.26 1.04 21.43
CA LYS A 93 7.37 1.91 22.63
C LYS A 93 8.01 3.26 22.25
N GLY A 94 7.26 4.35 22.37
CA GLY A 94 7.72 5.71 22.05
C GLY A 94 7.95 5.99 20.56
N GLY A 95 7.41 5.19 19.65
CA GLY A 95 7.61 5.40 18.21
C GLY A 95 8.95 4.90 17.67
N ALA A 96 9.71 4.12 18.44
CA ALA A 96 11.01 3.63 18.03
C ALA A 96 10.95 2.71 16.79
N LYS A 97 9.97 1.81 16.72
CA LYS A 97 9.87 0.81 15.65
C LYS A 97 9.47 1.45 14.33
N ILE A 98 8.44 2.30 14.31
CA ILE A 98 8.04 3.03 13.09
C ILE A 98 9.12 4.00 12.61
N LYS A 99 9.86 4.62 13.56
CA LYS A 99 11.00 5.50 13.25
C LYS A 99 12.15 4.72 12.61
N GLU A 100 12.40 3.52 13.07
CA GLU A 100 13.38 2.62 12.47
C GLU A 100 12.92 2.14 11.08
N ILE A 101 11.66 1.73 10.91
CA ILE A 101 11.12 1.29 9.61
C ILE A 101 11.22 2.39 8.55
N ARG A 102 10.81 3.63 8.86
CA ARG A 102 10.95 4.74 7.90
C ARG A 102 12.41 5.05 7.54
N GLU A 103 13.33 4.83 8.48
CA GLU A 103 14.77 5.08 8.27
C GLU A 103 15.41 3.97 7.43
N ILE A 104 15.12 2.69 7.75
CA ILE A 104 15.58 1.53 6.98
C ILE A 104 15.03 1.54 5.55
N THR A 105 13.76 1.88 5.39
CA THR A 105 13.08 1.83 4.08
C THR A 105 13.35 3.08 3.25
N GLY A 106 13.70 4.20 3.89
CA GLY A 106 13.79 5.52 3.26
C GLY A 106 12.44 6.04 2.75
N ALA A 107 11.33 5.42 3.15
CA ALA A 107 9.99 5.83 2.78
C ALA A 107 9.46 6.89 3.75
N THR A 108 8.66 7.82 3.24
CA THR A 108 7.92 8.79 4.04
C THR A 108 6.68 8.12 4.61
N ILE A 109 6.67 7.82 5.90
CA ILE A 109 5.52 7.22 6.58
C ILE A 109 4.81 8.31 7.40
N GLN A 110 3.53 8.53 7.11
CA GLN A 110 2.62 9.38 7.85
C GLN A 110 1.51 8.54 8.47
N VAL A 111 1.38 8.62 9.79
CA VAL A 111 0.29 7.95 10.50
C VAL A 111 -0.79 8.99 10.75
N ALA A 112 -2.02 8.74 10.30
CA ALA A 112 -3.15 9.60 10.58
C ALA A 112 -3.37 9.67 12.11
N SER A 113 -3.32 10.89 12.64
CA SER A 113 -3.57 11.18 14.05
C SER A 113 -5.04 11.03 14.41
N GLU A 114 -5.91 11.31 13.44
CA GLU A 114 -7.36 11.30 13.55
C GLU A 114 -7.86 9.85 13.53
N MET A 115 -8.51 9.43 14.62
CA MET A 115 -9.30 8.19 14.59
C MET A 115 -10.53 8.46 13.73
N LEU A 116 -10.88 7.52 12.86
CA LEU A 116 -12.15 7.59 12.15
C LEU A 116 -13.27 7.66 13.21
N PRO A 117 -14.21 8.63 13.12
CA PRO A 117 -15.31 8.70 14.08
C PRO A 117 -16.06 7.36 14.03
N ASN A 118 -16.12 6.66 15.16
CA ASN A 118 -16.68 5.32 15.36
C ASN A 118 -15.81 4.09 15.02
N SER A 119 -14.52 4.24 14.65
CA SER A 119 -13.65 3.09 14.38
C SER A 119 -12.31 3.18 15.11
N THR A 120 -11.84 2.07 15.69
CA THR A 120 -10.51 1.94 16.30
C THR A 120 -9.43 1.71 15.25
N GLU A 121 -9.54 2.30 14.06
CA GLU A 121 -8.64 2.08 12.92
C GLU A 121 -7.88 3.37 12.57
N ARG A 122 -6.62 3.22 12.14
CA ARG A 122 -5.75 4.32 11.71
C ARG A 122 -5.28 4.07 10.28
N ALA A 123 -5.29 5.14 9.49
CA ALA A 123 -4.67 5.13 8.17
C ALA A 123 -3.18 5.46 8.29
N VAL A 124 -2.32 4.66 7.66
CA VAL A 124 -0.88 4.88 7.56
C VAL A 124 -0.54 5.10 6.11
N THR A 125 -0.21 6.34 5.76
CA THR A 125 0.20 6.72 4.41
C THR A 125 1.71 6.58 4.28
N VAL A 126 2.17 5.71 3.38
CA VAL A 126 3.57 5.50 3.02
C VAL A 126 3.79 6.07 1.62
N SER A 127 4.72 6.99 1.45
CA SER A 127 5.10 7.54 0.15
C SER A 127 6.59 7.39 -0.09
N GLY A 128 6.98 6.93 -1.26
CA GLY A 128 8.39 6.74 -1.60
C GLY A 128 8.58 6.16 -2.98
N SER A 129 9.81 5.79 -3.32
CA SER A 129 10.10 5.01 -4.51
C SER A 129 9.49 3.61 -4.39
N SER A 130 9.27 2.95 -5.53
CA SER A 130 8.82 1.55 -5.63
C SER A 130 9.60 0.62 -4.69
N GLU A 131 10.91 0.79 -4.61
CA GLU A 131 11.79 -0.01 -3.75
C GLU A 131 11.58 0.29 -2.25
N SER A 132 11.49 1.57 -1.87
CA SER A 132 11.22 1.98 -0.48
C SER A 132 9.85 1.50 -0.01
N ILE A 133 8.86 1.61 -0.89
CA ILE A 133 7.49 1.14 -0.67
C ILE A 133 7.47 -0.37 -0.46
N THR A 134 8.13 -1.14 -1.32
CA THR A 134 8.20 -2.61 -1.20
C THR A 134 8.86 -3.03 0.10
N LYS A 135 10.01 -2.41 0.44
CA LYS A 135 10.70 -2.64 1.72
C LYS A 135 9.81 -2.27 2.92
N CYS A 136 9.06 -1.17 2.82
CA CYS A 136 8.18 -0.72 3.90
C CYS A 136 7.02 -1.68 4.11
N ILE A 137 6.36 -2.14 3.04
CA ILE A 137 5.28 -3.12 3.13
C ILE A 137 5.78 -4.44 3.71
N TYR A 138 6.97 -4.89 3.32
CA TYR A 138 7.58 -6.08 3.88
C TYR A 138 7.83 -5.96 5.39
N GLN A 139 8.40 -4.83 5.83
CA GLN A 139 8.61 -4.57 7.26
C GLN A 139 7.30 -4.48 8.04
N ILE A 140 6.30 -3.78 7.50
CA ILE A 140 4.97 -3.69 8.11
C ILE A 140 4.36 -5.09 8.25
N CYS A 141 4.43 -5.91 7.20
CA CYS A 141 3.90 -7.28 7.20
C CYS A 141 4.64 -8.17 8.22
N CYS A 142 5.95 -8.03 8.34
CA CYS A 142 6.76 -8.77 9.32
C CYS A 142 6.35 -8.42 10.76
N VAL A 143 6.21 -7.12 11.07
CA VAL A 143 5.76 -6.66 12.40
C VAL A 143 4.33 -7.10 12.69
N MET A 144 3.44 -7.07 11.69
CA MET A 144 2.06 -7.54 11.83
C MET A 144 1.97 -9.06 12.06
N MET A 145 2.88 -9.86 11.49
CA MET A 145 2.95 -11.29 11.77
C MET A 145 3.50 -11.60 13.17
N GLU A 146 4.43 -10.79 13.65
CA GLU A 146 5.04 -10.93 14.99
C GLU A 146 4.06 -10.51 16.10
N ALA A 147 3.19 -9.54 15.81
CA ALA A 147 2.06 -9.15 16.66
C ALA A 147 0.91 -10.18 16.51
N SER A 148 1.06 -11.32 17.17
CA SER A 148 0.16 -12.48 17.18
C SER A 148 -1.35 -12.19 17.32
N GLU A 149 -2.02 -11.87 16.21
CA GLU A 149 -3.46 -12.06 15.98
C GLU A 149 -3.71 -12.29 14.47
N PRO A 150 -3.99 -13.54 14.04
CA PRO A 150 -4.14 -13.90 12.63
C PRO A 150 -5.54 -13.58 12.11
N PHE A 151 -5.94 -12.31 12.12
CA PHE A 151 -7.16 -11.85 11.46
C PHE A 151 -6.96 -10.56 10.68
N ILE A 152 -5.79 -10.41 10.06
CA ILE A 152 -5.57 -9.26 9.18
C ILE A 152 -6.03 -9.66 7.78
N SER A 153 -7.32 -9.41 7.53
CA SER A 153 -7.74 -9.00 6.20
C SER A 153 -6.92 -7.75 5.87
N HIS A 154 -5.77 -7.89 5.21
CA HIS A 154 -4.84 -6.77 5.01
C HIS A 154 -5.50 -5.75 4.08
N PHE A 155 -6.05 -4.67 4.63
CA PHE A 155 -6.56 -3.57 3.83
C PHE A 155 -5.40 -2.66 3.42
N ILE A 156 -4.70 -3.06 2.38
CA ILE A 156 -3.77 -2.16 1.67
C ILE A 156 -4.64 -1.36 0.72
N SER A 157 -4.68 -0.03 0.89
CA SER A 157 -5.36 0.91 0.00
C SER A 157 -4.33 1.66 -0.83
N ILE A 158 -4.22 1.34 -2.11
CA ILE A 158 -3.30 2.02 -3.02
C ILE A 158 -3.97 3.30 -3.51
N SER A 159 -3.38 4.48 -3.27
CA SER A 159 -3.89 5.80 -3.72
C SER A 159 -2.75 6.57 -4.38
N LYS A 160 -2.99 7.15 -5.57
CA LYS A 160 -2.00 7.99 -6.26
C LYS A 160 -2.22 9.46 -5.92
#